data_AF-A0A962KDM3-F1
#
_entry.id   AF-A0A962KDM3-F1
#
_cell.length_a   1.000
_cell.length_b   1.000
_cell.length_c   1.000
_cell.angle_alpha   90.00
_cell.angle_beta   90.00
_cell.angle_gamma   90.00
#
_symmetry.space_group_name_H-M   'P 1'
#
loop_
_entity.id
_entity.type
_entity.pdbx_description
1 polymer ?
#
loop_
_entity_poly.entity_id
_entity_poly.type
_entity_poly.pdbx_seq_one_letter_code
_entity_poly.pdbx_strand_id
1 'polypeptide(L)'
;MNLMVILIPFLLLEAVFTQQAVLQVLMPNGDGAAADDTKKPPLVLEVMVYKDKFLVADRQTGPLKTITHNSKGEFDYKALNDYLRTIKTQYPLVTEASILLEQDTAYDKLIHTMDAVRIVVSTETGREAKYALFPDISIGDAPPEDIGGAK
;
A
#
# COMPACT_ATOMS: atom_id res chain seq x y z
N MET A 1 -55.09 -11.26 21.57
CA MET A 1 -53.76 -11.85 21.84
C MET A 1 -52.72 -10.95 21.17
N ASN A 2 -51.66 -10.63 21.89
CA ASN A 2 -50.98 -9.33 21.92
C ASN A 2 -50.22 -8.90 20.65
N LEU A 3 -50.63 -7.77 20.05
CA LEU A 3 -49.85 -6.98 19.07
C LEU A 3 -48.45 -6.60 19.62
N MET A 4 -48.37 -6.41 20.94
CA MET A 4 -47.13 -6.11 21.66
C MET A 4 -46.04 -7.20 21.51
N VAL A 5 -46.41 -8.47 21.33
CA VAL A 5 -45.45 -9.58 21.19
C VAL A 5 -44.77 -9.61 19.81
N ILE A 6 -45.42 -9.08 18.78
CA ILE A 6 -44.85 -9.01 17.41
C ILE A 6 -43.93 -7.80 17.23
N LEU A 7 -44.14 -6.72 17.97
CA LEU A 7 -43.34 -5.50 17.85
C LEU A 7 -41.90 -5.66 18.35
N ILE A 8 -41.68 -6.47 19.38
CA ILE A 8 -40.36 -6.70 19.98
C ILE A 8 -39.36 -7.33 18.98
N PRO A 9 -39.66 -8.46 18.32
CA PRO A 9 -38.73 -9.03 17.34
C PRO A 9 -38.60 -8.18 16.07
N PHE A 10 -39.65 -7.43 15.69
CA PHE A 10 -39.60 -6.53 14.53
C PHE A 10 -38.63 -5.37 14.74
N LEU A 11 -38.66 -4.73 15.92
CA LEU A 11 -37.71 -3.68 16.29
C LEU A 11 -36.27 -4.19 16.38
N LEU A 12 -36.06 -5.44 16.78
CA LEU A 12 -34.72 -6.03 16.87
C LEU A 12 -34.11 -6.34 15.50
N LEU A 13 -34.93 -6.54 14.45
CA LEU A 13 -34.44 -6.78 13.08
C LEU A 13 -33.91 -5.52 12.39
N GLU A 14 -34.38 -4.33 12.79
CA GLU A 14 -33.94 -3.04 12.21
C GLU A 14 -32.71 -2.44 12.89
N ALA A 15 -32.17 -3.08 13.93
CA ALA A 15 -30.94 -2.63 14.58
C ALA A 15 -29.72 -2.96 13.70
N VAL A 16 -29.46 -2.14 12.68
CA VAL A 16 -28.24 -2.22 11.89
C VAL A 16 -27.10 -1.52 12.63
N PHE A 17 -26.07 -2.29 13.00
CA PHE A 17 -24.85 -1.75 13.58
C PHE A 17 -23.99 -1.17 12.46
N THR A 18 -24.03 0.15 12.28
CA THR A 18 -23.06 0.84 11.41
C THR A 18 -21.73 0.92 12.16
N GLN A 19 -20.74 0.12 11.75
CA GLN A 19 -19.37 0.22 12.26
C GLN A 19 -18.65 1.36 11.55
N GLN A 20 -18.66 2.55 12.15
CA GLN A 20 -17.88 3.68 11.67
C GLN A 20 -16.42 3.49 12.10
N ALA A 21 -15.54 3.09 11.17
CA ALA A 21 -14.10 3.10 11.40
C ALA A 21 -13.58 4.53 11.24
N VAL A 22 -12.98 5.09 12.30
CA VAL A 22 -12.29 6.38 12.24
C VAL A 22 -10.85 6.12 11.80
N LEU A 23 -10.46 6.62 10.64
CA LEU A 23 -9.06 6.68 10.22
C LEU A 23 -8.36 7.76 11.06
N GLN A 24 -7.53 7.34 12.01
CA GLN A 24 -6.70 8.25 12.79
C GLN A 24 -5.46 8.62 11.98
N VAL A 25 -5.48 9.80 11.37
CA VAL A 25 -4.29 10.41 10.78
C VAL A 25 -3.44 10.97 11.94
N LEU A 26 -2.42 10.20 12.34
CA LEU A 26 -1.40 10.67 13.27
C LEU A 26 -0.44 11.57 12.50
N MET A 27 -0.66 12.89 12.56
CA MET A 27 0.37 13.87 12.19
C MET A 27 1.50 13.79 13.22
N PRO A 28 2.76 13.51 12.82
CA PRO A 28 3.87 13.48 13.77
C PRO A 28 4.15 14.90 14.23
N ASN A 29 3.77 15.20 15.47
CA ASN A 29 4.32 16.33 16.19
C ASN A 29 5.73 15.95 16.65
N GLY A 30 6.66 16.89 16.47
CA GLY A 30 8.08 16.72 16.72
C GLY A 30 8.45 16.40 18.17
N ASP A 31 9.70 15.99 18.27
CA ASP A 31 10.56 15.86 19.45
C ASP A 31 10.43 14.59 20.31
N GLY A 32 11.36 13.67 20.01
CA GLY A 32 12.28 13.11 21.00
C GLY A 32 11.67 12.30 22.14
N ALA A 33 11.47 11.00 21.93
CA ALA A 33 11.53 10.02 23.00
C ALA A 33 12.05 8.69 22.43
N ALA A 34 12.91 8.02 23.19
CA ALA A 34 13.54 6.75 22.85
C ALA A 34 12.53 5.75 22.27
N ALA A 35 12.81 5.25 21.07
CA ALA A 35 12.03 4.21 20.43
C ALA A 35 12.25 2.90 21.18
N ASP A 36 11.43 2.68 22.20
CA ASP A 36 11.10 1.34 22.67
C ASP A 36 10.51 0.58 21.46
N ASP A 37 10.86 -0.70 21.32
CA ASP A 37 10.53 -1.64 20.21
C ASP A 37 9.01 -1.93 20.11
N THR A 38 8.24 -0.86 20.03
CA THR A 38 6.80 -0.83 19.99
C THR A 38 6.38 -1.13 18.57
N LYS A 39 6.03 -2.41 18.34
CA LYS A 39 5.22 -2.94 17.24
C LYS A 39 4.79 -1.84 16.25
N LYS A 40 5.67 -1.57 15.27
CA LYS A 40 5.33 -0.75 14.13
C LYS A 40 4.01 -1.30 13.59
N PRO A 41 2.98 -0.46 13.35
CA PRO A 41 1.74 -0.92 12.75
C PRO A 41 2.05 -1.78 11.53
N PRO A 42 1.29 -2.85 11.26
CA PRO A 42 1.58 -3.73 10.15
C PRO A 42 1.52 -2.91 8.86
N LEU A 43 2.68 -2.67 8.24
CA LEU A 43 2.79 -1.96 6.97
C LEU A 43 1.83 -2.58 5.96
N VAL A 44 0.94 -1.76 5.41
CA VAL A 44 0.08 -2.17 4.30
C VAL A 44 0.60 -1.49 3.06
N LEU A 45 1.55 -2.14 2.39
CA LEU A 45 2.26 -1.58 1.24
C LEU A 45 1.33 -1.50 0.02
N GLU A 46 1.22 -0.30 -0.55
CA GLU A 46 0.51 -0.04 -1.80
C GLU A 46 1.46 0.60 -2.81
N VAL A 47 1.50 0.05 -4.01
CA VAL A 47 2.25 0.59 -5.15
C VAL A 47 1.25 0.99 -6.21
N MET A 48 0.99 2.29 -6.32
CA MET A 48 0.10 2.85 -7.32
C MET A 48 0.89 3.17 -8.59
N VAL A 49 0.37 2.73 -9.73
CA VAL A 49 0.96 2.91 -11.06
C VAL A 49 0.08 3.88 -11.83
N TYR A 50 0.56 5.11 -11.96
CA TYR A 50 -0.05 6.15 -12.79
C TYR A 50 0.67 6.24 -14.14
N LYS A 51 0.11 6.98 -15.09
CA LYS A 51 0.70 7.19 -16.42
C LYS A 51 2.11 7.78 -16.40
N ASP A 52 2.45 8.60 -15.41
CA ASP A 52 3.69 9.38 -15.34
C ASP A 52 4.59 9.07 -14.13
N LYS A 53 4.11 8.25 -13.19
CA LYS A 53 4.81 7.99 -11.92
C LYS A 53 4.33 6.72 -11.23
N PHE A 54 5.20 6.20 -10.36
CA PHE A 54 4.82 5.31 -9.28
C PHE A 54 4.63 6.11 -7.99
N LEU A 55 3.58 5.78 -7.25
CA LEU A 55 3.38 6.26 -5.89
C LEU A 55 3.42 5.06 -4.94
N VAL A 56 4.45 5.00 -4.12
CA VAL A 56 4.55 4.01 -3.05
C VAL A 56 3.95 4.64 -1.80
N ALA A 57 2.96 3.98 -1.23
CA ALA A 57 2.24 4.43 -0.06
C ALA A 57 2.14 3.28 0.96
N ASP A 58 1.92 3.67 2.21
CA ASP A 58 1.42 2.79 3.23
C ASP A 58 -0.02 3.21 3.52
N ARG A 59 -0.96 2.27 3.42
CA ARG A 59 -2.39 2.56 3.61
C ARG A 59 -2.68 3.22 4.96
N GLN A 60 -1.82 3.01 5.96
CA GLN A 60 -2.00 3.56 7.30
C GLN A 60 -1.40 4.97 7.48
N THR A 61 -0.25 5.24 6.86
CA THR A 61 0.51 6.48 7.09
C THR A 61 0.49 7.45 5.90
N GLY A 62 0.05 7.00 4.73
CA GLY A 62 -0.07 7.81 3.53
C GLY A 62 1.08 7.61 2.53
N PRO A 63 1.29 8.57 1.60
CA PRO A 63 2.30 8.45 0.55
C PRO A 63 3.71 8.46 1.14
N LEU A 64 4.51 7.44 0.83
CA LEU A 64 5.88 7.28 1.31
C LEU A 64 6.90 7.83 0.32
N LYS A 65 6.72 7.53 -0.98
CA LYS A 65 7.62 7.99 -2.03
C LYS A 65 6.93 8.07 -3.38
N THR A 66 7.15 9.18 -4.07
CA THR A 66 6.82 9.33 -5.49
C THR A 66 8.06 9.09 -6.33
N ILE A 67 7.93 8.28 -7.37
CA ILE A 67 8.99 7.95 -8.33
C ILE A 67 8.48 8.34 -9.71
N THR A 68 9.03 9.41 -10.25
CA THR A 68 8.74 9.87 -11.61
C THR A 68 9.47 9.02 -12.64
N HIS A 69 9.18 9.24 -13.93
CA HIS A 69 9.96 8.65 -15.01
C HIS A 69 11.46 8.97 -14.90
N ASN A 70 12.26 8.06 -15.45
CA ASN A 70 13.70 8.21 -15.56
C ASN A 70 14.09 9.29 -16.58
N SER A 71 15.39 9.54 -16.74
CA SER A 71 15.91 10.53 -17.70
C SER A 71 15.58 10.25 -19.17
N LYS A 72 15.08 9.06 -19.50
CA LYS A 72 14.62 8.65 -20.85
C LYS A 72 13.11 8.78 -21.04
N GLY A 73 12.37 9.18 -20.00
CA GLY A 73 10.91 9.28 -20.02
C GLY A 73 10.19 7.94 -19.82
N GLU A 74 10.90 6.90 -19.39
CA GLU A 74 10.34 5.57 -19.09
C GLU A 74 10.17 5.37 -17.58
N PHE A 75 9.34 4.40 -17.19
CA PHE A 75 9.16 4.03 -15.78
C PHE A 75 10.48 3.57 -15.14
N ASP A 76 10.81 4.14 -13.98
CA ASP A 76 12.02 3.78 -13.24
C ASP A 76 11.76 2.60 -12.28
N TYR A 77 11.68 1.40 -12.84
CA TYR A 77 11.55 0.17 -12.07
C TYR A 77 12.74 -0.10 -11.14
N LYS A 78 13.92 0.42 -11.49
CA LYS A 78 15.12 0.28 -10.65
C LYS A 78 14.96 1.11 -9.38
N ALA A 79 14.56 2.38 -9.51
CA ALA A 79 14.30 3.23 -8.35
C ALA A 79 13.17 2.67 -7.47
N LEU A 80 12.13 2.09 -8.08
CA LEU A 80 11.06 1.39 -7.34
C LEU A 80 11.62 0.23 -6.53
N ASN A 81 12.40 -0.66 -7.17
CA ASN A 81 12.97 -1.82 -6.51
C ASN A 81 13.95 -1.45 -5.37
N ASP A 82 14.82 -0.45 -5.60
CA ASP A 82 15.76 0.06 -4.60
C ASP A 82 15.02 0.62 -3.37
N TYR A 83 13.92 1.33 -3.61
CA TYR A 83 13.09 1.86 -2.53
C TYR A 83 12.36 0.75 -1.77
N LEU A 84 11.79 -0.23 -2.47
CA LEU A 84 11.14 -1.39 -1.86
C LEU A 84 12.13 -2.25 -1.06
N ARG A 85 13.39 -2.36 -1.49
CA ARG A 85 14.46 -2.99 -0.68
C ARG A 85 14.65 -2.26 0.65
N THR A 86 14.61 -0.93 0.63
CA THR A 86 14.72 -0.10 1.84
C THR A 86 13.52 -0.28 2.77
N ILE A 87 12.31 -0.44 2.22
CA ILE A 87 11.13 -0.78 3.02
C ILE A 87 11.27 -2.18 3.61
N LYS A 88 11.73 -3.16 2.83
CA LYS A 88 11.89 -4.54 3.30
C LYS A 88 12.89 -4.65 4.46
N THR A 89 13.95 -3.86 4.48
CA THR A 89 14.88 -3.83 5.62
C THR A 89 14.24 -3.25 6.88
N GLN A 90 13.32 -2.29 6.75
CA GLN A 90 12.56 -1.74 7.87
C GLN A 90 11.41 -2.65 8.34
N TYR A 91 10.86 -3.47 7.43
CA TYR A 91 9.73 -4.36 7.68
C TYR A 91 10.01 -5.78 7.17
N PRO A 92 10.94 -6.53 7.80
CA PRO A 92 11.41 -7.81 7.29
C PRO A 92 10.34 -8.90 7.24
N LEU A 93 9.34 -8.82 8.11
CA LEU A 93 8.26 -9.80 8.23
C LEU A 93 7.12 -9.61 7.23
N VAL A 94 7.05 -8.46 6.55
CA VAL A 94 5.95 -8.15 5.64
C VAL A 94 6.25 -8.75 4.27
N THR A 95 5.33 -9.57 3.76
CA THR A 95 5.43 -10.22 2.43
C THR A 95 4.37 -9.76 1.46
N GLU A 96 3.34 -9.05 1.95
CA GLU A 96 2.21 -8.59 1.18
C GLU A 96 2.47 -7.22 0.54
N ALA A 97 1.97 -7.03 -0.69
CA ALA A 97 1.92 -5.75 -1.38
C ALA A 97 0.69 -5.68 -2.28
N SER A 98 0.06 -4.51 -2.36
CA SER A 98 -1.03 -4.26 -3.32
C SER A 98 -0.52 -3.40 -4.47
N ILE A 99 -0.71 -3.85 -5.71
CA ILE A 99 -0.45 -3.04 -6.90
C ILE A 99 -1.76 -2.43 -7.37
N LEU A 100 -1.84 -1.11 -7.37
CA LEU A 100 -3.02 -0.37 -7.80
C LEU A 100 -2.74 0.29 -9.15
N LEU A 101 -3.54 0.01 -10.17
CA LEU A 101 -3.30 0.49 -11.53
C LEU A 101 -4.27 1.61 -11.89
N GLU A 102 -3.79 2.67 -12.52
CA GLU A 102 -4.67 3.63 -13.17
C GLU A 102 -5.45 2.96 -14.32
N GLN A 103 -6.63 3.48 -14.64
CA GLN A 103 -7.39 3.04 -15.81
C GLN A 103 -6.56 3.14 -17.09
N ASP A 104 -6.76 2.18 -18.01
CA ASP A 104 -6.06 2.09 -19.29
C ASP A 104 -4.53 1.89 -19.15
N THR A 105 -4.10 1.22 -18.07
CA THR A 105 -2.70 0.81 -17.92
C THR A 105 -2.39 -0.41 -18.79
N ALA A 106 -1.36 -0.31 -19.62
CA ALA A 106 -0.89 -1.40 -20.46
C ALA A 106 -0.47 -2.62 -19.63
N TYR A 107 -0.87 -3.82 -20.07
CA TYR A 107 -0.60 -5.09 -19.38
C TYR A 107 0.90 -5.32 -19.09
N ASP A 108 1.76 -4.93 -20.03
CA ASP A 108 3.21 -5.04 -19.88
C ASP A 108 3.75 -4.26 -18.66
N LYS A 109 3.18 -3.08 -18.39
CA LYS A 109 3.55 -2.27 -17.22
C LYS A 109 3.21 -2.97 -15.91
N LEU A 110 2.08 -3.68 -15.87
CA LEU A 110 1.70 -4.47 -14.70
C LEU A 110 2.71 -5.59 -14.47
N ILE A 111 3.08 -6.35 -15.49
CA ILE A 111 4.04 -7.46 -15.36
C ILE A 111 5.40 -6.95 -14.86
N HIS A 112 5.92 -5.86 -15.45
CA HIS A 112 7.17 -5.27 -14.99
C HIS A 112 7.09 -4.72 -13.56
N THR A 113 5.94 -4.16 -13.17
CA THR A 113 5.72 -3.72 -11.77
C THR A 113 5.70 -4.91 -10.83
N MET A 114 5.02 -6.01 -11.20
CA MET A 114 5.00 -7.24 -10.40
C MET A 114 6.41 -7.78 -10.19
N ASP A 115 7.24 -7.86 -11.23
CA ASP A 115 8.61 -8.33 -11.11
C ASP A 115 9.44 -7.43 -10.18
N ALA A 116 9.31 -6.11 -10.32
CA ALA A 116 10.00 -5.13 -9.48
C ALA A 116 9.55 -5.17 -8.00
N VAL A 117 8.30 -5.57 -7.72
CA VAL A 117 7.77 -5.66 -6.35
C VAL A 117 8.12 -7.01 -5.69
N ARG A 118 8.19 -8.10 -6.46
CA ARG A 118 8.38 -9.45 -5.91
C ARG A 118 9.81 -9.75 -5.51
N ILE A 119 10.79 -9.34 -6.31
CA ILE A 119 12.17 -9.81 -6.16
C ILE A 119 13.17 -8.67 -6.25
N VAL A 120 14.30 -8.82 -5.56
CA VAL A 120 15.50 -8.03 -5.77
C VAL A 120 16.64 -8.97 -6.18
N VAL A 121 17.40 -8.55 -7.19
CA VAL A 121 18.63 -9.25 -7.58
C VAL A 121 19.79 -8.59 -6.83
N SER A 122 20.51 -9.34 -6.01
CA SER A 122 21.74 -8.88 -5.38
C SER A 122 22.93 -9.71 -5.87
N THR A 123 24.03 -9.02 -6.13
CA THR A 123 25.32 -9.59 -6.53
C THR A 123 26.37 -9.49 -5.42
N GLU A 124 25.96 -9.15 -4.18
CA GLU A 124 26.87 -8.90 -3.04
C GLU A 124 27.74 -10.12 -2.69
N THR A 125 27.32 -11.34 -3.06
CA THR A 125 28.07 -12.57 -2.81
C THR A 125 28.99 -13.00 -3.97
N GLY A 126 29.14 -12.15 -5.00
CA GLY A 126 29.88 -12.48 -6.23
C GLY A 126 29.13 -13.41 -7.19
N ARG A 127 27.89 -13.80 -6.85
CA ARG A 127 26.94 -14.51 -7.71
C ARG A 127 25.61 -13.77 -7.71
N GLU A 128 24.92 -13.75 -8.84
CA GLU A 128 23.54 -13.26 -8.89
C GLU A 128 22.63 -14.16 -8.06
N ALA A 129 22.03 -13.58 -7.03
CA ALA A 129 21.04 -14.23 -6.20
C ALA A 129 19.76 -13.39 -6.19
N LYS A 130 18.62 -14.08 -6.29
CA LYS A 130 17.29 -13.47 -6.21
C LYS A 130 16.76 -13.60 -4.79
N TYR A 131 16.35 -12.49 -4.19
CA TYR A 131 15.74 -12.44 -2.87
C TYR A 131 14.30 -11.96 -2.97
N ALA A 132 13.41 -12.53 -2.16
CA ALA A 132 12.01 -12.09 -2.12
C ALA A 132 11.89 -10.75 -1.38
N LEU A 133 11.19 -9.81 -2.02
CA LEU A 133 10.73 -8.56 -1.41
C LEU A 133 9.30 -8.78 -0.86
N PHE A 134 8.29 -8.56 -1.70
CA PHE A 134 6.88 -8.72 -1.37
C PHE A 134 6.23 -9.71 -2.36
N PRO A 135 6.36 -11.03 -2.12
CA PRO A 135 5.88 -12.05 -3.04
C PRO A 135 4.34 -12.13 -3.12
N ASP A 136 3.64 -11.78 -2.03
CA ASP A 136 2.20 -11.93 -1.90
C ASP A 136 1.49 -10.68 -2.46
N ILE A 137 1.28 -10.68 -3.77
CA ILE A 137 0.76 -9.52 -4.50
C ILE A 137 -0.75 -9.62 -4.71
N SER A 138 -1.47 -8.55 -4.38
CA SER A 138 -2.83 -8.28 -4.82
C SER A 138 -2.85 -7.19 -5.90
N ILE A 139 -3.88 -7.16 -6.74
CA ILE A 139 -4.03 -6.17 -7.82
C ILE A 139 -5.39 -5.49 -7.66
N GLY A 140 -5.43 -4.18 -7.84
CA GLY A 140 -6.65 -3.39 -7.80
C GLY A 140 -6.56 -2.12 -8.65
N ASP A 141 -7.60 -1.30 -8.56
CA ASP A 141 -7.66 -0.02 -9.27
C ASP A 141 -7.08 1.10 -8.39
N ALA A 142 -6.25 1.95 -9.00
CA ALA A 142 -5.75 3.15 -8.36
C ALA A 142 -6.86 4.21 -8.27
N PRO A 143 -6.92 4.97 -7.17
CA PRO A 143 -7.79 6.13 -7.11
C PRO A 143 -7.42 7.13 -8.21
N PRO A 144 -8.37 7.93 -8.70
CA PRO A 144 -8.05 9.05 -9.60
C PRO A 144 -7.00 9.96 -8.96
N GLU A 145 -6.01 10.40 -9.76
CA GLU A 145 -4.94 11.33 -9.33
C GLU A 145 -5.47 12.57 -8.57
N ASP A 146 -6.70 12.99 -8.88
CA ASP A 146 -7.34 14.21 -8.38
C ASP A 146 -7.73 14.17 -6.88
N ILE A 147 -7.64 13.02 -6.21
CA ILE A 147 -8.04 12.90 -4.80
C ILE A 147 -6.97 13.44 -3.82
N GLY A 148 -5.78 13.80 -4.31
CA GLY A 148 -4.62 14.20 -3.48
C GLY A 148 -4.30 15.70 -3.41
N GLY A 149 -5.11 16.59 -3.98
CA GLY A 149 -4.74 18.00 -4.15
C GLY A 149 -5.85 18.99 -3.83
N ALA A 150 -6.34 19.02 -2.58
CA ALA A 150 -7.06 20.18 -2.09
C ALA A 150 -6.09 21.37 -2.05
N LYS A 151 -6.25 22.28 -3.00
CA LYS A 151 -5.59 23.59 -3.06
C LYS A 151 -6.17 24.54 -2.02
#